data_AF-A0AAU0UNR7-F1
#
_entry.id   AF-A0AAU0UNR7-F1
#
_cell.length_a   1.000
_cell.length_b   1.000
_cell.length_c   1.000
_cell.angle_alpha   90.00
_cell.angle_beta   90.00
_cell.angle_gamma   90.00
#
_symmetry.space_group_name_H-M   'P 1'
#
loop_
_entity.id
_entity.type
_entity.pdbx_description
1 polymer ?
#
loop_
_entity_poly.entity_id
_entity_poly.type
_entity_poly.pdbx_seq_one_letter_code
_entity_poly.pdbx_strand_id
1 'polypeptide(L)'
;MNRCDETIVIAYLDNELPTEEAAAFFRHIRNCKDCQVTLEQYKELYDELDEVSIRPREDLTADVMSHLPDVDFTSKIRQRHFMHLTGILLVLSATGYLYLPLMLQNVGPTLDAVKVYWELGTDVWVALQTFVNALFVVARHFAAGLGTLLESIAQPSLLVTVSLMVLLVQWLLIKYLAVNYDWGN
;
A
#
# COMPACT_ATOMS: atom_id res chain seq x y z
N MET A 1 -9.32 -39.98 13.61
CA MET A 1 -9.46 -38.53 13.85
C MET A 1 -10.12 -37.95 12.61
N ASN A 2 -11.46 -38.00 12.51
CA ASN A 2 -12.16 -37.81 11.23
C ASN A 2 -13.12 -36.62 11.22
N ARG A 3 -12.93 -35.62 12.08
CA ARG A 3 -13.67 -34.35 12.02
C ARG A 3 -12.71 -33.21 12.30
N CYS A 4 -12.83 -32.12 11.55
CA CYS A 4 -12.18 -30.87 11.88
C CYS A 4 -12.84 -30.31 13.14
N ASP A 5 -12.01 -29.97 14.12
CA ASP A 5 -12.46 -29.24 15.30
C ASP A 5 -12.86 -27.83 14.87
N GLU A 6 -14.08 -27.42 15.20
CA GLU A 6 -14.64 -26.11 14.83
C GLU A 6 -13.75 -24.97 15.37
N THR A 7 -13.15 -25.15 16.55
CA THR A 7 -12.24 -24.16 17.14
C THR A 7 -11.01 -23.91 16.25
N ILE A 8 -10.48 -24.94 15.59
CA ILE A 8 -9.31 -24.81 14.70
C ILE A 8 -9.72 -24.10 13.40
N VAL A 9 -10.93 -24.37 12.89
CA VAL A 9 -11.45 -23.70 11.68
C VAL A 9 -11.60 -22.20 11.93
N ILE A 10 -12.20 -21.82 13.07
CA ILE A 10 -12.38 -20.40 13.45
C ILE A 10 -11.02 -19.72 13.67
N ALA A 11 -10.13 -20.32 14.45
CA ALA A 11 -8.78 -19.77 14.68
C ALA A 11 -7.96 -19.64 13.38
N TYR A 12 -8.21 -20.50 12.38
CA TYR A 12 -7.61 -20.37 11.05
C TYR A 12 -8.16 -19.15 10.29
N LEU A 13 -9.48 -18.93 10.34
CA LEU A 13 -10.14 -17.80 9.66
C LEU A 13 -9.75 -16.45 10.29
N ASP A 14 -9.63 -16.41 11.62
CA ASP A 14 -9.25 -15.20 12.36
C ASP A 14 -7.71 -14.93 12.33
N ASN A 15 -6.93 -15.78 11.64
CA ASN A 15 -5.46 -15.75 11.60
C ASN A 15 -4.77 -15.86 12.98
N GLU A 16 -5.40 -16.55 13.93
CA GLU A 16 -4.87 -16.76 15.29
C GLU A 16 -4.02 -18.04 15.43
N LEU A 17 -4.03 -18.92 14.43
CA LEU A 17 -3.22 -20.15 14.46
C LEU A 17 -1.71 -19.88 14.29
N PRO A 18 -0.86 -20.49 15.13
CA PRO A 18 0.58 -20.52 14.91
C PRO A 18 0.93 -21.11 13.53
N THR A 19 2.02 -20.64 12.92
CA THR A 19 2.42 -21.01 11.55
C THR A 19 2.52 -22.53 11.33
N GLU A 20 3.01 -23.28 12.32
CA GLU A 20 3.15 -24.74 12.25
C GLU A 20 1.78 -25.45 12.23
N GLU A 21 0.83 -24.97 13.04
CA GLU A 21 -0.52 -25.50 13.14
C GLU A 21 -1.35 -25.15 11.91
N ALA A 22 -1.23 -23.92 11.40
CA ALA A 22 -1.84 -23.50 10.16
C ALA A 22 -1.37 -24.36 8.97
N ALA A 23 -0.09 -24.69 8.90
CA ALA A 23 0.44 -25.58 7.87
C ALA A 23 -0.08 -27.03 8.00
N ALA A 24 -0.24 -27.53 9.23
CA ALA A 24 -0.82 -28.85 9.49
C ALA A 24 -2.31 -28.90 9.12
N PHE A 25 -3.08 -27.87 9.49
CA PHE A 25 -4.47 -27.70 9.11
C PHE A 25 -4.63 -27.62 7.59
N PHE A 26 -3.80 -26.83 6.91
CA PHE A 26 -3.81 -26.73 5.45
C PHE A 26 -3.56 -28.08 4.75
N ARG A 27 -2.62 -28.89 5.26
CA ARG A 27 -2.40 -30.25 4.75
C ARG A 27 -3.60 -31.16 4.99
N HIS A 28 -4.29 -31.01 6.11
CA HIS A 28 -5.48 -31.80 6.44
C HIS A 28 -6.65 -31.47 5.49
N ILE A 29 -6.98 -30.17 5.34
CA ILE A 29 -8.09 -29.75 4.47
C ILE A 29 -7.84 -30.17 3.03
N ARG A 30 -6.60 -30.18 2.54
CA ARG A 30 -6.29 -30.63 1.17
C ARG A 30 -6.71 -32.09 0.89
N ASN A 31 -6.71 -32.93 1.93
CA ASN A 31 -6.95 -34.36 1.82
C ASN A 31 -8.31 -34.80 2.39
N CYS A 32 -9.04 -33.90 3.08
CA CYS A 32 -10.30 -34.21 3.75
C CYS A 32 -11.44 -33.38 3.17
N LYS A 33 -12.27 -34.00 2.31
CA LYS A 33 -13.38 -33.34 1.61
C LYS A 33 -14.43 -32.78 2.57
N ASP A 34 -14.73 -33.49 3.65
CA ASP A 34 -15.71 -33.05 4.65
C ASP A 34 -15.25 -31.76 5.36
N CYS A 35 -13.96 -31.65 5.65
CA CYS A 35 -13.37 -30.45 6.21
C CYS A 35 -13.30 -29.28 5.21
N GLN A 36 -13.13 -29.55 3.91
CA GLN A 36 -13.22 -28.52 2.88
C GLN A 36 -14.62 -27.91 2.84
N VAL A 37 -15.66 -28.75 2.86
CA VAL A 37 -17.06 -28.30 2.87
C VAL A 37 -17.34 -27.48 4.12
N THR A 38 -16.87 -27.94 5.28
CA THR A 38 -17.03 -27.21 6.55
C THR A 38 -16.34 -25.84 6.47
N LEU A 39 -15.08 -25.77 6.03
CA LEU A 39 -14.37 -24.50 5.88
C LEU A 39 -15.09 -23.53 4.94
N GLU A 40 -15.62 -24.03 3.82
CA GLU A 40 -16.36 -23.21 2.87
C GLU A 40 -17.64 -22.63 3.48
N GLN A 41 -18.39 -23.43 4.26
CA GLN A 41 -19.60 -22.96 4.96
C GLN A 41 -19.28 -21.84 5.97
N TYR A 42 -18.18 -21.96 6.71
CA TYR A 42 -17.77 -20.89 7.63
C TYR A 42 -17.31 -19.63 6.87
N LYS A 43 -16.63 -19.78 5.72
CA LYS A 43 -16.26 -18.63 4.89
C LYS A 43 -17.48 -17.89 4.35
N GLU A 44 -18.46 -18.61 3.82
CA GLU A 44 -19.71 -18.03 3.32
C GLU A 44 -20.42 -17.24 4.42
N LEU A 45 -20.48 -17.79 5.64
CA LEU A 45 -21.05 -17.09 6.78
C LEU A 45 -20.26 -15.82 7.16
N TYR A 46 -18.93 -15.87 7.14
CA TYR A 46 -18.09 -14.70 7.43
C TYR A 46 -18.25 -13.61 6.36
N ASP A 47 -18.34 -13.99 5.09
CA ASP A 47 -18.55 -13.06 3.98
C ASP A 47 -19.94 -12.40 4.09
N GLU A 48 -20.98 -13.16 4.43
CA GLU A 48 -22.33 -12.61 4.71
C GLU A 48 -22.32 -11.66 5.91
N LEU A 49 -21.59 -11.99 6.98
CA LEU A 49 -21.45 -11.12 8.16
C LEU A 49 -20.71 -9.82 7.81
N ASP A 50 -19.71 -9.86 6.93
CA ASP A 50 -18.99 -8.68 6.45
C ASP A 50 -19.88 -7.80 5.56
N GLU A 51 -20.76 -8.41 4.76
CA GLU A 51 -21.75 -7.69 3.93
C GLU A 51 -22.82 -6.98 4.78
N VAL A 52 -23.12 -7.49 5.99
CA VAL A 52 -23.85 -6.74 7.03
C VAL A 52 -22.94 -5.65 7.60
N SER A 53 -22.48 -4.76 6.73
CA SER A 53 -21.77 -3.55 7.09
C SER A 53 -22.70 -2.67 7.91
N ILE A 54 -22.57 -2.78 9.23
CA ILE A 54 -23.10 -1.79 10.15
C ILE A 54 -22.35 -0.52 9.79
N ARG A 55 -23.01 0.40 9.06
CA ARG A 55 -22.42 1.71 8.76
C ARG A 55 -21.95 2.32 10.08
N PRO A 56 -20.64 2.49 10.30
CA PRO A 56 -20.18 3.15 11.49
C PRO A 56 -20.78 4.56 11.51
N ARG A 57 -21.07 5.06 12.71
CA ARG A 57 -21.58 6.42 12.87
C ARG A 57 -20.61 7.38 12.19
N GLU A 58 -21.12 8.39 11.49
CA GLU A 58 -20.31 9.32 10.68
C GLU A 58 -19.22 10.05 11.51
N ASP A 59 -19.38 10.12 12.82
CA ASP A 59 -18.45 10.71 13.78
C ASP A 59 -17.43 9.71 14.37
N LEU A 60 -17.57 8.40 14.15
CA LEU A 60 -16.74 7.37 14.78
C LEU A 60 -15.27 7.54 14.39
N THR A 61 -15.00 7.88 13.13
CA THR A 61 -13.65 8.16 12.66
C THR A 61 -13.05 9.36 13.39
N ALA A 62 -13.81 10.43 13.58
CA ALA A 62 -13.34 11.62 14.29
C ALA A 62 -13.11 11.33 15.77
N ASP A 63 -14.01 10.57 16.40
CA ASP A 63 -13.91 10.19 17.81
C ASP A 63 -12.70 9.27 18.07
N VAL A 64 -12.51 8.24 17.23
CA VAL A 64 -11.33 7.35 17.30
C VAL A 64 -10.04 8.13 17.05
N MET A 65 -10.00 8.99 16.03
CA MET A 65 -8.82 9.81 15.73
C MET A 65 -8.49 10.79 16.87
N SER A 66 -9.49 11.29 17.60
CA SER A 66 -9.27 12.18 18.74
C SER A 66 -8.67 11.48 19.98
N HIS A 67 -8.82 10.15 20.07
CA HIS A 67 -8.28 9.33 21.15
C HIS A 67 -6.96 8.64 20.79
N LEU A 68 -6.56 8.65 19.52
CA LEU A 68 -5.24 8.17 19.15
C LEU A 68 -4.19 9.14 19.69
N PRO A 69 -3.19 8.66 20.46
CA PRO A 69 -2.11 9.51 20.89
C PRO A 69 -1.42 10.11 19.66
N ASP A 70 -1.00 11.37 19.76
CA ASP A 70 -0.28 12.07 18.70
C ASP A 70 1.11 11.44 18.54
N VAL A 71 1.16 10.30 17.85
CA VAL A 71 2.40 9.58 17.60
C VAL A 71 3.10 10.30 16.47
N ASP A 72 4.07 11.13 16.81
CA ASP A 72 4.96 11.75 15.85
C ASP A 72 5.84 10.67 15.18
N PHE A 73 5.28 10.01 14.16
CA PHE A 73 5.94 8.97 13.38
C PHE A 73 7.14 9.52 12.60
N THR A 74 7.14 10.82 12.30
CA THR A 74 8.15 11.43 11.42
C THR A 74 9.51 11.56 12.11
N SER A 75 9.54 11.92 13.40
CA SER A 75 10.80 12.12 14.14
C SER A 75 11.47 10.79 14.48
N LYS A 76 10.71 9.79 14.95
CA LYS A 76 11.27 8.48 15.35
C LYS A 76 11.75 7.64 14.17
N ILE A 77 11.04 7.63 13.04
CA ILE A 77 11.44 6.87 11.85
C ILE A 77 12.72 7.48 11.24
N ARG A 78 12.77 8.81 11.12
CA ARG A 78 13.96 9.52 10.60
C ARG A 78 15.19 9.27 11.46
N GLN A 79 15.04 9.29 12.77
CA GLN A 79 16.16 9.06 13.70
C GLN A 79 16.68 7.63 13.65
N ARG A 80 15.79 6.63 13.50
CA ARG A 80 16.19 5.22 13.38
C ARG A 80 16.92 4.95 12.07
N HIS A 81 16.44 5.47 10.95
CA HIS A 81 17.16 5.34 9.66
C HIS A 81 18.51 6.04 9.69
N PHE A 82 18.61 7.22 10.33
CA PHE A 82 19.87 7.93 10.49
C PHE A 82 20.89 7.13 11.32
N MET A 83 20.46 6.50 12.43
CA MET A 83 21.33 5.63 13.23
C MET A 83 21.81 4.38 12.45
N HIS A 84 20.93 3.75 11.68
CA HIS A 84 21.34 2.59 10.89
C HIS A 84 22.35 2.95 9.79
N LEU A 85 22.11 4.04 9.06
CA LEU A 85 23.02 4.50 8.01
C LEU A 85 24.40 4.87 8.56
N THR A 86 24.43 5.61 9.68
CA THR A 86 25.70 5.98 10.34
C THR A 86 26.43 4.76 10.89
N GLY A 87 25.71 3.78 11.46
CA GLY A 87 26.28 2.50 11.91
C GLY A 87 26.91 1.68 10.78
N ILE A 88 26.22 1.54 9.64
CA ILE A 88 26.73 0.81 8.48
C ILE A 88 28.01 1.48 7.94
N LEU A 89 28.02 2.81 7.86
CA LEU A 89 29.17 3.55 7.35
C LEU A 89 30.40 3.41 8.25
N LEU A 90 30.20 3.37 9.57
CA LEU A 90 31.25 3.11 10.56
C LEU A 90 31.83 1.70 10.44
N VAL A 91 30.98 0.69 10.25
CA VAL A 91 31.45 -0.70 10.06
C VAL A 91 32.24 -0.84 8.76
N LEU A 92 31.77 -0.25 7.66
CA LEU A 92 32.47 -0.30 6.38
C LEU A 92 33.82 0.41 6.43
N SER A 93 33.89 1.58 7.06
CA SER A 93 35.14 2.32 7.23
C SER A 93 36.13 1.58 8.14
N ALA A 94 35.67 1.02 9.27
CA ALA A 94 36.51 0.20 10.14
C ALA A 94 37.03 -1.07 9.43
N THR A 95 36.17 -1.75 8.68
CA THR A 95 36.54 -2.94 7.90
C THR A 95 37.57 -2.59 6.82
N GLY A 96 37.38 -1.46 6.13
CA GLY A 96 38.36 -0.95 5.16
C GLY A 96 39.72 -0.63 5.80
N TYR A 97 39.72 -0.01 6.98
CA TYR A 97 40.96 0.31 7.71
C TYR A 97 41.71 -0.94 8.17
N LEU A 98 40.97 -1.98 8.57
CA LEU A 98 41.54 -3.26 9.01
C LEU A 98 42.13 -4.07 7.84
N TYR A 99 41.53 -3.95 6.65
CA TYR A 99 42.01 -4.59 5.42
C TYR A 99 43.20 -3.86 4.78
N LEU A 100 43.36 -2.56 5.02
CA LEU A 100 44.44 -1.75 4.44
C LEU A 100 45.87 -2.30 4.72
N PRO A 101 46.26 -2.65 5.96
CA PRO A 101 47.60 -3.21 6.22
C PRO A 101 47.80 -4.63 5.67
N LEU A 102 46.73 -5.42 5.57
CA LEU A 102 46.75 -6.75 4.93
C LEU A 102 47.03 -6.64 3.41
N MET A 103 46.51 -5.59 2.77
CA MET A 103 46.82 -5.27 1.37
C MET A 103 48.26 -4.81 1.17
N LEU A 104 48.81 -4.06 2.12
CA LEU A 104 50.17 -3.49 2.04
C LEU A 104 51.29 -4.54 2.21
N GLN A 105 51.00 -5.77 2.64
CA GLN A 105 52.02 -6.81 2.84
C GLN A 105 52.15 -7.80 1.65
N ASN A 106 51.26 -7.77 0.65
CA ASN A 106 51.22 -8.74 -0.47
C ASN A 106 50.94 -8.08 -1.84
N VAL A 107 51.60 -6.96 -2.09
CA VAL A 107 51.15 -5.80 -2.90
C VAL A 107 51.03 -6.03 -4.42
N GLY A 108 51.54 -7.13 -4.98
CA GLY A 108 51.51 -7.32 -6.44
C GLY A 108 50.12 -7.71 -6.97
N PRO A 109 49.67 -8.96 -6.74
CA PRO A 109 48.44 -9.46 -7.36
C PRO A 109 47.15 -9.05 -6.61
N THR A 110 47.22 -8.64 -5.34
CA THR A 110 46.03 -8.25 -4.58
C THR A 110 45.52 -6.86 -4.93
N LEU A 111 46.41 -5.92 -5.29
CA LEU A 111 46.00 -4.58 -5.74
C LEU A 111 45.28 -4.62 -7.08
N ASP A 112 45.69 -5.51 -7.98
CA ASP A 112 44.99 -5.73 -9.25
C ASP A 112 43.58 -6.27 -9.00
N ALA A 113 43.41 -7.20 -8.07
CA ALA A 113 42.09 -7.69 -7.67
C ALA A 113 41.23 -6.58 -7.05
N VAL A 114 41.78 -5.75 -6.17
CA VAL A 114 41.05 -4.60 -5.58
C VAL A 114 40.61 -3.62 -6.65
N LYS A 115 41.47 -3.31 -7.61
CA LYS A 115 41.13 -2.42 -8.71
C LYS A 115 39.97 -2.98 -9.54
N VAL A 116 40.00 -4.28 -9.86
CA VAL A 116 38.89 -4.96 -10.57
C VAL A 116 37.60 -4.92 -9.75
N TYR A 117 37.64 -5.19 -8.45
CA TYR A 117 36.46 -5.11 -7.59
C TYR A 117 35.93 -3.68 -7.44
N TRP A 118 36.82 -2.69 -7.40
CA TRP A 118 36.46 -1.28 -7.35
C TRP A 118 35.77 -0.83 -8.64
N GLU A 119 36.35 -1.16 -9.80
CA GLU A 119 35.77 -0.89 -11.12
C GLU A 119 34.38 -1.56 -11.26
N LEU A 120 34.27 -2.84 -10.89
CA LEU A 120 33.00 -3.55 -10.86
C LEU A 120 31.97 -2.88 -9.93
N GLY A 121 32.41 -2.43 -8.75
CA GLY A 121 31.56 -1.72 -7.80
C GLY A 121 31.03 -0.40 -8.36
N THR A 122 31.89 0.37 -9.04
CA THR A 122 31.48 1.62 -9.70
C THR A 122 30.52 1.37 -10.86
N ASP A 123 30.74 0.32 -11.66
CA ASP A 123 29.86 -0.04 -12.77
C ASP A 123 28.47 -0.46 -12.28
N VAL A 124 28.42 -1.28 -11.22
CA VAL A 124 27.15 -1.68 -10.58
C VAL A 124 26.41 -0.47 -10.01
N TRP A 125 27.13 0.47 -9.38
CA TRP A 125 26.52 1.70 -8.86
C TRP A 125 25.93 2.58 -9.96
N VAL A 126 26.65 2.76 -11.07
CA VAL A 126 26.16 3.53 -12.23
C VAL A 126 24.95 2.85 -12.86
N ALA A 127 24.95 1.52 -12.99
CA ALA A 127 23.80 0.76 -13.49
C ALA A 127 22.57 0.94 -12.59
N LEU A 128 22.75 0.87 -11.27
CA LEU A 128 21.68 1.09 -10.30
C LEU A 128 21.10 2.50 -10.38
N GLN A 129 21.96 3.53 -10.44
CA GLN A 129 21.51 4.92 -10.57
C GLN A 129 20.72 5.14 -11.89
N THR A 130 21.18 4.51 -12.97
CA THR A 130 20.49 4.55 -14.27
C THR A 130 19.12 3.89 -14.19
N PHE A 131 19.02 2.73 -13.52
CA PHE A 131 17.75 2.04 -13.29
C PHE A 131 16.76 2.88 -12.48
N VAL A 132 17.21 3.49 -11.37
CA VAL A 132 16.37 4.36 -10.53
C VAL A 132 15.88 5.58 -11.32
N ASN A 133 16.76 6.22 -12.09
CA ASN A 133 16.38 7.35 -12.94
C ASN A 133 15.34 6.94 -13.99
N ALA A 134 15.50 5.78 -14.63
CA ALA A 134 14.52 5.27 -15.58
C ALA A 134 13.14 5.04 -14.93
N LEU A 135 13.12 4.47 -13.72
CA LEU A 135 11.90 4.25 -12.96
C LEU A 135 11.19 5.56 -12.60
N PHE A 136 11.96 6.59 -12.23
CA PHE A 136 11.42 7.93 -11.97
C PHE A 136 10.82 8.58 -13.22
N VAL A 137 11.46 8.42 -14.39
CA VAL A 137 10.92 8.91 -15.67
C VAL A 137 9.60 8.21 -16.00
N VAL A 138 9.52 6.89 -15.85
CA VAL A 138 8.28 6.13 -16.06
C VAL A 138 7.17 6.60 -15.12
N ALA A 139 7.47 6.75 -13.82
CA ALA A 139 6.51 7.22 -12.83
C ALA A 139 5.98 8.62 -13.17
N ARG A 140 6.86 9.54 -13.60
CA ARG A 140 6.48 10.89 -14.02
C ARG A 140 5.55 10.88 -15.24
N HIS A 141 5.85 10.07 -16.26
CA HIS A 141 4.99 9.96 -17.44
C HIS A 141 3.64 9.31 -17.12
N PHE A 142 3.64 8.30 -16.24
CA PHE A 142 2.41 7.68 -15.76
C PHE A 142 1.53 8.67 -15.00
N ALA A 143 2.11 9.45 -14.07
CA ALA A 143 1.39 10.49 -13.34
C ALA A 143 0.83 11.58 -14.28
N ALA A 144 1.61 11.99 -15.29
CA ALA A 144 1.13 12.95 -16.30
C ALA A 144 -0.04 12.39 -17.12
N GLY A 145 0.02 11.11 -17.54
CA GLY A 145 -1.07 10.45 -18.25
C GLY A 145 -2.34 10.25 -17.40
N LEU A 146 -2.18 9.96 -16.11
CA LEU A 146 -3.29 9.95 -15.16
C LEU A 146 -3.94 11.33 -15.02
N GLY A 147 -3.12 12.39 -14.94
CA GLY A 147 -3.63 13.76 -14.87
C GLY A 147 -4.48 14.13 -16.07
N THR A 148 -4.03 13.83 -17.29
CA THR A 148 -4.80 14.13 -18.51
C THR A 148 -6.06 13.27 -18.65
N LEU A 149 -6.02 12.01 -18.20
CA LEU A 149 -7.22 11.17 -18.13
C LEU A 149 -8.25 11.70 -17.14
N LEU A 150 -7.81 12.10 -15.94
CA LEU A 150 -8.69 12.70 -14.94
C LEU A 150 -9.30 14.01 -15.45
N GLU A 151 -8.52 14.84 -16.13
CA GLU A 151 -9.02 16.09 -16.74
C GLU A 151 -10.05 15.82 -17.84
N SER A 152 -9.83 14.80 -18.69
CA SER A 152 -10.76 14.43 -19.76
C SER A 152 -12.06 13.82 -19.25
N ILE A 153 -12.04 13.16 -18.09
CA ILE A 153 -13.23 12.63 -17.41
C ILE A 153 -13.96 13.75 -16.64
N ALA A 154 -13.22 14.66 -16.01
CA ALA A 154 -13.79 15.74 -15.20
C ALA A 154 -14.51 16.79 -16.06
N GLN A 155 -13.96 17.21 -17.20
CA GLN A 155 -14.57 18.23 -18.07
C GLN A 155 -16.01 17.91 -18.54
N PRO A 156 -16.32 16.73 -19.10
CA PRO A 156 -17.68 16.41 -19.52
C PRO A 156 -18.64 16.31 -18.34
N SER A 157 -18.19 15.83 -17.18
CA SER A 157 -19.04 15.78 -15.98
C SER A 157 -19.45 17.19 -15.55
N LEU A 158 -18.52 18.15 -15.54
CA LEU A 158 -18.76 19.54 -15.16
C LEU A 158 -19.73 20.25 -16.12
N LEU A 159 -19.60 19.99 -17.44
CA LEU A 159 -20.53 20.51 -18.45
C LEU A 159 -21.96 19.97 -18.26
N VAL A 160 -22.10 18.69 -17.91
CA VAL A 160 -23.41 18.09 -17.61
C VAL A 160 -24.01 18.70 -16.35
N THR A 161 -23.24 18.86 -15.26
CA THR A 161 -23.74 19.46 -14.01
C THR A 161 -24.17 20.91 -14.21
N VAL A 162 -23.37 21.71 -14.93
CA VAL A 162 -23.70 23.10 -15.24
C VAL A 162 -24.96 23.18 -16.10
N SER A 163 -25.09 22.32 -17.12
CA SER A 163 -26.27 22.30 -17.98
C SER A 163 -27.54 21.93 -17.20
N LEU A 164 -27.46 20.95 -16.29
CA LEU A 164 -28.56 20.58 -15.40
C LEU A 164 -28.94 21.72 -14.46
N MET A 165 -27.96 22.45 -13.90
CA MET A 165 -28.25 23.63 -13.07
C MET A 165 -28.96 24.74 -13.85
N VAL A 166 -28.53 25.02 -15.08
CA VAL A 166 -29.19 26.02 -15.93
C VAL A 166 -30.64 25.63 -16.22
N LEU A 167 -30.89 24.36 -16.56
CA LEU A 167 -32.25 23.85 -16.80
C LEU A 167 -33.12 23.93 -15.55
N LEU A 168 -32.57 23.61 -14.38
CA LEU A 168 -33.27 23.71 -13.10
C LEU A 168 -33.66 25.17 -12.80
N VAL A 169 -32.73 26.11 -13.00
CA VAL A 169 -32.99 27.55 -12.80
C VAL A 169 -34.05 28.05 -13.77
N GLN A 170 -33.98 27.69 -15.04
CA GLN A 170 -35.01 28.03 -16.04
C GLN A 170 -36.38 27.49 -15.65
N TRP A 171 -36.45 26.24 -15.21
CA TRP A 171 -37.69 25.61 -14.76
C TRP A 171 -38.29 26.32 -13.53
N LEU A 172 -37.45 26.67 -12.55
CA LEU A 172 -37.87 27.43 -11.36
C LEU A 172 -38.38 28.83 -11.73
N LEU A 173 -37.73 29.51 -12.67
CA LEU A 173 -38.17 30.81 -13.20
C LEU A 173 -39.54 30.70 -13.87
N ILE A 174 -39.75 29.69 -14.72
CA ILE A 174 -41.05 29.46 -15.37
C ILE A 174 -42.13 29.21 -14.32
N LYS A 175 -41.86 28.38 -13.31
CA LYS A 175 -42.79 28.13 -12.22
C LYS A 175 -43.10 29.40 -11.43
N TYR A 176 -42.07 30.19 -11.09
CA TYR A 176 -42.23 31.45 -10.36
C TYR A 176 -43.09 32.45 -11.14
N LEU A 177 -42.84 32.59 -12.45
CA LEU A 177 -43.63 33.44 -13.33
C LEU A 177 -45.08 32.92 -13.44
N ALA A 178 -45.29 31.61 -13.58
CA ALA A 178 -46.64 31.04 -13.65
C ALA A 178 -47.46 31.24 -12.36
N VAL A 179 -46.82 31.31 -11.20
CA VAL A 179 -47.49 31.55 -9.91
C VAL A 179 -47.78 33.03 -9.68
N ASN A 180 -46.88 33.93 -10.08
CA ASN A 180 -47.00 35.37 -9.80
C ASN A 180 -47.69 36.17 -10.90
N TYR A 181 -47.64 35.70 -12.15
CA TYR A 181 -48.50 36.23 -13.21
C TYR A 181 -49.79 35.43 -13.19
N ASP A 182 -50.78 35.96 -12.46
CA ASP A 182 -52.18 35.62 -12.68
C ASP A 182 -52.52 36.04 -14.11
N TRP A 183 -52.58 35.08 -15.03
CA TRP A 183 -53.02 35.31 -16.40
C TRP A 183 -54.54 35.52 -16.36
N GLY A 184 -54.95 36.67 -15.82
CA GLY A 184 -56.33 37.07 -15.67
C GLY A 184 -57.06 36.91 -17.01
N ASN A 185 -58.01 35.98 -17.01
CA ASN A 185 -59.20 36.09 -17.85
C ASN A 185 -60.11 37.18 -17.27
#